data_AF-A0A7V3U3J0-F1
#
_entry.id   AF-A0A7V3U3J0-F1
#
_cell.length_a   1.000
_cell.length_b   1.000
_cell.length_c   1.000
_cell.angle_alpha   90.00
_cell.angle_beta   90.00
_cell.angle_gamma   90.00
#
_symmetry.space_group_name_H-M   'P 1'
#
loop_
_entity.id
_entity.type
_entity.pdbx_description
1 polymer ?
#
loop_
_entity_poly.entity_id
_entity_poly.type
_entity_poly.pdbx_seq_one_letter_code
_entity_poly.pdbx_strand_id
1 'polypeptide(L)'
;AYTRDGSLKLTGDGLIVTSDGFPLVPEITIPSDARSISINAQGEVYAYFVNQVEPEQIGAFTLANFTNAKGLEAIGSNLFQETEASGPALVSAPGEDGLGTLRQGYLEGSSVDAVREITELIEAQRGYELNSKVITATDQMLASMTQVR
;
A
#
# COMPACT_ATOMS: atom_id res chain seq x y z
N ALA A 1 10.57 1.26 -6.03
CA ALA A 1 9.62 0.99 -4.94
C ALA A 1 8.21 1.04 -5.51
N TYR A 2 7.29 0.29 -4.93
CA TYR A 2 5.91 0.15 -5.38
C TYR A 2 4.99 0.57 -4.24
N THR A 3 3.82 1.11 -4.56
CA THR A 3 2.82 1.49 -3.56
C THR A 3 1.42 1.25 -4.10
N ARG A 4 0.47 1.04 -3.19
CA ARG A 4 -0.97 1.07 -3.48
C ARG A 4 -1.59 2.41 -3.09
N ASP A 5 -0.78 3.32 -2.54
CA ASP A 5 -1.26 4.63 -2.12
C ASP A 5 -1.63 5.49 -3.32
N GLY A 6 -2.89 5.96 -3.34
CA GLY A 6 -3.40 6.90 -4.33
C GLY A 6 -3.27 8.37 -3.92
N SER A 7 -2.66 8.66 -2.76
CA SER A 7 -2.49 10.02 -2.23
C SER A 7 -1.37 10.77 -2.97
N LEU A 8 -1.69 11.25 -4.17
CA LEU A 8 -0.77 11.97 -5.03
C LEU A 8 -0.90 13.49 -4.85
N LYS A 9 0.23 14.19 -4.96
CA LYS A 9 0.35 15.64 -4.85
C LYS A 9 1.15 16.19 -6.03
N LEU A 10 1.07 17.51 -6.22
CA LEU A 10 1.85 18.23 -7.21
C LEU A 10 2.94 19.03 -6.51
N THR A 11 4.14 19.03 -7.07
CA THR A 11 5.21 19.94 -6.67
C THR A 11 5.00 21.33 -7.30
N GLY A 12 5.81 22.30 -6.88
CA GLY A 12 5.79 23.65 -7.49
C GLY A 12 6.14 23.66 -8.98
N ASP A 13 6.86 22.65 -9.46
CA ASP A 13 7.24 22.47 -10.87
C ASP A 13 6.18 21.68 -11.66
N GLY A 14 5.06 21.30 -11.03
CA GLY A 14 3.98 20.54 -11.66
C GLY A 14 4.22 19.03 -11.73
N LEU A 15 5.29 18.50 -11.12
CA LEU A 15 5.56 17.07 -11.10
C LEU A 15 4.62 16.34 -10.14
N ILE A 16 4.07 15.21 -10.58
CA ILE A 16 3.25 14.34 -9.71
C ILE A 16 4.17 13.54 -8.77
N VAL A 17 3.95 13.71 -7.48
CA VAL A 17 4.68 13.04 -6.41
C VAL A 17 3.73 12.36 -5.42
N THR A 18 4.23 11.39 -4.67
CA THR A 18 3.51 10.82 -3.52
C THR A 18 3.40 11.83 -2.38
N SER A 19 2.61 11.52 -1.34
CA SER A 19 2.53 12.35 -0.14
C SER A 19 3.89 12.60 0.55
N ASP A 20 4.85 11.70 0.36
CA ASP A 20 6.23 11.80 0.87
C ASP A 20 7.19 12.55 -0.07
N GLY A 21 6.71 12.99 -1.25
CA GLY A 21 7.49 13.76 -2.21
C GLY A 21 8.29 12.91 -3.21
N PHE A 22 8.05 11.59 -3.28
CA PHE A 22 8.71 10.75 -4.27
C PHE A 22 8.04 10.88 -5.65
N PRO A 23 8.80 11.05 -6.74
CA PRO A 23 8.23 11.09 -8.08
C PRO A 23 7.72 9.71 -8.50
N LEU A 24 6.68 9.72 -9.33
CA LEU A 24 6.13 8.51 -9.93
C LEU A 24 6.95 8.07 -11.15
N VAL A 25 6.79 6.79 -11.51
CA VAL A 25 7.39 6.21 -12.71
C VAL A 25 6.25 5.67 -13.59
N PRO A 26 6.12 6.11 -14.85
CA PRO A 26 6.87 7.19 -15.49
C PRO A 26 6.59 8.56 -14.85
N GLU A 27 7.55 9.48 -14.97
CA GLU A 27 7.37 10.85 -14.49
C GLU A 27 6.33 11.57 -15.34
N ILE A 28 5.37 12.21 -14.67
CA ILE A 28 4.32 13.00 -15.33
C ILE A 28 4.37 14.40 -14.75
N THR A 29 4.63 15.37 -15.63
CA THR A 29 4.68 16.79 -15.29
C THR A 29 3.45 17.47 -15.87
N ILE A 30 2.71 18.17 -15.02
CA ILE A 30 1.53 18.91 -15.39
C ILE A 30 1.94 20.34 -15.74
N PRO A 31 1.66 20.81 -16.97
CA PRO A 31 1.96 22.18 -17.37
C PRO A 31 1.20 23.20 -16.51
N SER A 32 1.83 24.33 -16.21
CA SER A 32 1.24 25.39 -15.35
C SER A 32 0.03 26.09 -15.96
N ASP A 33 -0.15 26.00 -17.27
CA ASP A 33 -1.28 26.55 -18.02
C ASP A 33 -2.48 25.59 -18.13
N ALA A 34 -2.35 24.37 -17.59
CA ALA A 34 -3.45 23.42 -17.49
C ALA A 34 -4.52 23.93 -16.49
N ARG A 35 -5.76 24.04 -16.96
CA ARG A 35 -6.92 24.45 -16.16
C ARG A 35 -7.44 23.32 -15.27
N SER A 36 -7.44 22.10 -15.78
CA SER A 36 -7.92 20.91 -15.08
C SER A 36 -7.28 19.65 -15.64
N ILE A 37 -7.30 18.59 -14.84
CA ILE A 37 -6.72 17.28 -15.17
C ILE A 37 -7.80 16.21 -15.02
N SER A 38 -7.89 15.32 -16.00
CA SER A 38 -8.71 14.11 -15.93
C SER A 38 -7.84 12.89 -16.09
N ILE A 39 -8.10 11.84 -15.32
CA ILE A 39 -7.39 10.57 -15.44
C ILE A 39 -8.43 9.51 -15.78
N ASN A 40 -8.25 8.82 -16.90
CA ASN A 40 -9.18 7.78 -17.32
C ASN A 40 -8.92 6.45 -16.61
N ALA A 41 -9.79 5.46 -16.86
CA ALA A 41 -9.71 4.15 -16.21
C ALA A 41 -8.46 3.35 -16.62
N GLN A 42 -7.91 3.67 -17.80
CA GLN A 42 -6.68 3.12 -18.38
C GLN A 42 -5.43 3.84 -17.88
N GLY A 43 -5.55 4.82 -17.00
CA GLY A 43 -4.43 5.57 -16.42
C GLY A 43 -3.86 6.67 -17.27
N GLU A 44 -4.46 6.97 -18.41
CA GLU A 44 -4.07 8.09 -19.25
C GLU A 44 -4.47 9.41 -18.58
N VAL A 45 -3.52 10.32 -18.51
CA VAL A 45 -3.65 11.62 -17.87
C VAL A 45 -3.84 12.68 -18.94
N TYR A 46 -4.97 13.36 -18.89
CA TYR A 46 -5.37 14.41 -19.82
C TYR A 46 -5.37 15.77 -19.14
N ALA A 47 -4.70 16.74 -19.75
CA ALA A 47 -4.74 18.15 -19.35
C ALA A 47 -5.69 18.94 -20.26
N TYR A 48 -6.49 19.81 -19.65
CA TYR A 48 -7.37 20.73 -20.36
C TYR A 48 -6.79 22.14 -20.29
N PHE A 49 -6.62 22.79 -21.43
CA PHE A 49 -6.08 24.14 -21.52
C PHE A 49 -7.19 25.16 -21.80
N VAL A 50 -6.94 26.44 -21.50
CA VAL A 50 -7.90 27.52 -21.80
C VAL A 50 -7.96 27.81 -23.31
N ASN A 51 -6.85 27.59 -24.01
CA ASN A 51 -6.68 27.97 -25.41
C ASN A 51 -6.96 26.83 -26.40
N GLN A 52 -7.36 25.66 -25.90
CA GLN A 52 -7.63 24.48 -26.73
C GLN A 52 -8.93 23.82 -26.27
N VAL A 53 -9.72 23.33 -27.24
CA VAL A 53 -11.00 22.65 -26.95
C VAL A 53 -10.77 21.17 -26.66
N GLU A 54 -9.79 20.56 -27.33
CA GLU A 54 -9.43 19.16 -27.12
C GLU A 54 -8.43 19.03 -25.97
N PRO A 55 -8.59 18.02 -25.09
CA PRO A 55 -7.61 17.72 -24.07
C PRO A 55 -6.35 17.12 -24.67
N GLU A 56 -5.19 17.47 -24.10
CA GLU A 56 -3.91 16.87 -24.47
C GLU A 56 -3.55 15.76 -23.48
N GLN A 57 -3.07 14.63 -23.99
CA GLN A 57 -2.55 13.55 -23.15
C GLN A 57 -1.12 13.89 -22.72
N ILE A 58 -0.93 14.12 -21.42
CA ILE A 58 0.35 14.51 -20.84
C ILE A 58 1.16 13.31 -20.32
N GLY A 59 0.53 12.16 -20.17
CA GLY A 59 1.19 10.94 -19.72
C GLY A 59 0.22 9.79 -19.48
N ALA A 60 0.74 8.66 -19.03
CA ALA A 60 -0.05 7.52 -18.62
C ALA A 60 0.58 6.82 -17.41
N PHE A 61 -0.26 6.42 -16.46
CA PHE A 61 0.14 5.58 -15.35
C PHE A 61 0.25 4.13 -15.78
N THR A 62 1.25 3.45 -15.25
CA THR A 62 1.42 2.00 -15.39
C THR A 62 1.22 1.33 -14.03
N LEU A 63 0.66 0.12 -14.03
CA LEU A 63 0.56 -0.69 -12.83
C LEU A 63 1.56 -1.84 -12.88
N ALA A 64 2.05 -2.23 -11.71
CA ALA A 64 2.91 -3.38 -11.55
C ALA A 64 2.16 -4.49 -10.80
N ASN A 65 2.16 -5.70 -11.35
CA ASN A 65 1.69 -6.91 -10.69
C ASN A 65 2.87 -7.79 -10.27
N PHE A 66 2.67 -8.60 -9.25
CA PHE A 66 3.65 -9.57 -8.77
C PHE A 66 2.97 -10.92 -8.64
N THR A 67 3.67 -11.99 -9.01
CA THR A 67 3.15 -13.36 -8.86
C THR A 67 2.86 -13.67 -7.39
N ASN A 68 3.69 -13.16 -6.48
CA ASN A 68 3.48 -13.32 -5.04
C ASN A 68 3.61 -11.98 -4.29
N ALA A 69 2.49 -11.29 -4.10
CA ALA A 69 2.47 -10.03 -3.34
C ALA A 69 2.94 -10.16 -1.89
N LYS A 70 2.82 -11.34 -1.25
CA LYS A 70 3.32 -11.56 0.12
C LYS A 70 4.85 -11.65 0.21
N GLY A 71 5.52 -11.87 -0.92
CA GLY A 71 6.97 -11.86 -1.00
C GLY A 71 7.56 -10.45 -1.07
N LEU A 72 6.74 -9.42 -1.24
CA LEU A 72 7.23 -8.04 -1.28
C LEU A 72 7.74 -7.61 0.09
N GLU A 73 8.88 -6.92 0.10
CA GLU A 73 9.44 -6.36 1.32
C GLU A 73 8.86 -4.97 1.57
N ALA A 74 8.27 -4.75 2.74
CA ALA A 74 7.77 -3.44 3.13
C ALA A 74 8.93 -2.58 3.65
N ILE A 75 9.25 -1.49 2.95
CA ILE A 75 10.36 -0.59 3.30
C ILE A 75 9.91 0.63 4.13
N GLY A 76 8.64 0.65 4.55
CA GLY A 76 8.01 1.76 5.29
C GLY A 76 7.17 2.69 4.42
N SER A 77 6.38 3.57 5.03
CA SER A 77 5.53 4.57 4.34
C SER A 77 4.64 3.99 3.22
N ASN A 78 4.09 2.79 3.41
CA ASN A 78 3.30 2.06 2.40
C ASN A 78 4.07 1.73 1.09
N LEU A 79 5.41 1.81 1.13
CA LEU A 79 6.28 1.43 0.02
C LEU A 79 6.72 -0.03 0.15
N PHE A 80 6.80 -0.67 -1.00
CA PHE A 80 7.21 -2.05 -1.18
C PHE A 80 8.39 -2.15 -2.13
N GLN A 81 9.26 -3.13 -1.89
CA GLN A 81 10.39 -3.47 -2.73
C GLN A 81 10.24 -4.90 -3.24
N GLU A 82 10.64 -5.11 -4.49
CA GLU A 82 10.69 -6.42 -5.13
C GLU A 82 11.77 -7.29 -4.46
N THR A 83 11.44 -8.56 -4.26
CA THR A 83 12.37 -9.58 -3.75
C THR A 83 12.35 -10.83 -4.63
N GLU A 84 13.30 -11.74 -4.43
CA GLU A 84 13.28 -13.05 -5.10
C GLU A 84 12.00 -13.85 -4.78
N ALA A 85 11.41 -13.64 -3.60
CA ALA A 85 10.19 -14.33 -3.17
C ALA A 85 8.91 -13.74 -3.80
N SER A 86 8.92 -12.48 -4.22
CA SER A 86 7.78 -11.86 -4.93
C SER A 86 7.73 -12.25 -6.41
N GLY A 87 8.89 -12.57 -6.98
CA GLY A 87 9.10 -12.66 -8.42
C GLY A 87 9.22 -11.27 -9.07
N PRO A 88 9.50 -11.23 -10.39
CA PRO A 88 9.70 -9.99 -11.12
C PRO A 88 8.41 -9.17 -11.25
N ALA A 89 8.54 -7.85 -11.26
CA ALA A 89 7.44 -6.94 -11.54
C ALA A 89 6.94 -7.09 -12.99
N LEU A 90 5.64 -7.39 -13.13
CA LEU A 90 4.93 -7.38 -14.41
C LEU A 90 4.25 -6.03 -14.58
N VAL A 91 4.85 -5.13 -15.37
CA VAL A 91 4.34 -3.78 -15.60
C VAL A 91 3.49 -3.77 -16.87
N SER A 92 2.24 -3.30 -16.75
CA SER A 92 1.32 -3.18 -17.89
C SER A 92 0.33 -2.03 -17.64
N ALA A 93 -0.48 -1.71 -18.66
CA ALA A 93 -1.48 -0.65 -18.56
C ALA A 93 -2.63 -1.07 -17.61
N PRO A 94 -3.21 -0.14 -16.84
CA PRO A 94 -4.41 -0.40 -16.07
C PRO A 94 -5.55 -1.00 -16.93
N GLY A 95 -6.15 -2.09 -16.47
CA GLY A 95 -7.20 -2.82 -17.17
C GLY A 95 -6.72 -3.88 -18.17
N GLU A 96 -5.41 -4.00 -18.42
CA GLU A 96 -4.80 -5.06 -19.23
C GLU A 96 -4.20 -6.17 -18.35
N ASP A 97 -3.95 -7.36 -18.91
CA ASP A 97 -3.29 -8.48 -18.22
C ASP A 97 -3.88 -8.87 -16.85
N GLY A 98 -5.18 -8.64 -16.65
CA GLY A 98 -5.88 -8.90 -15.38
C GLY A 98 -5.61 -7.86 -14.29
N LEU A 99 -4.97 -6.73 -14.62
CA LEU A 99 -4.80 -5.60 -13.74
C LEU A 99 -6.12 -4.85 -13.51
N GLY A 100 -6.23 -4.22 -12.35
CA GLY A 100 -7.35 -3.33 -12.03
C GLY A 100 -7.35 -2.06 -12.89
N THR A 101 -8.46 -1.32 -12.83
CA THR A 101 -8.59 0.00 -13.44
C THR A 101 -8.35 1.11 -12.43
N LEU A 102 -7.97 2.29 -12.92
CA LEU A 102 -7.82 3.48 -12.08
C LEU A 102 -9.16 4.21 -11.93
N ARG A 103 -9.37 4.82 -10.76
CA ARG A 103 -10.54 5.65 -10.48
C ARG A 103 -10.10 6.96 -9.85
N GLN A 104 -10.17 8.05 -10.63
CA GLN A 104 -9.83 9.38 -10.15
C GLN A 104 -10.77 9.81 -9.01
N GLY A 105 -10.21 10.45 -7.98
CA GLY A 105 -10.98 11.01 -6.85
C GLY A 105 -11.36 10.01 -5.75
N TYR A 106 -10.92 8.75 -5.86
CA TYR A 106 -11.11 7.74 -4.83
C TYR A 106 -9.76 7.32 -4.25
N LEU A 107 -9.75 6.99 -2.95
CA LEU A 107 -8.60 6.40 -2.26
C LEU A 107 -8.96 4.99 -1.81
N GLU A 108 -8.00 4.08 -1.93
CA GLU A 108 -8.15 2.72 -1.41
C GLU A 108 -8.10 2.76 0.13
N GLY A 109 -9.13 2.20 0.77
CA GLY A 109 -9.20 2.07 2.22
C GLY A 109 -8.40 0.87 2.72
N SER A 110 -8.05 0.88 4.00
CA SER A 110 -7.49 -0.32 4.64
C SER A 110 -8.54 -1.43 4.68
N SER A 111 -8.15 -2.65 4.35
CA SER A 111 -8.99 -3.85 4.52
C SER A 111 -9.04 -4.34 5.97
N VAL A 112 -8.36 -3.66 6.89
CA VAL A 112 -8.26 -4.05 8.31
C VAL A 112 -9.48 -3.58 9.08
N ASP A 113 -10.14 -4.52 9.77
CA ASP A 113 -11.21 -4.23 10.72
C ASP A 113 -10.62 -4.10 12.12
N ALA A 114 -10.56 -2.87 12.63
CA ALA A 114 -9.97 -2.56 13.93
C ALA A 114 -10.61 -3.33 15.09
N VAL A 115 -11.91 -3.63 15.03
CA VAL A 115 -12.60 -4.34 16.12
C VAL A 115 -12.15 -5.80 16.16
N ARG A 116 -12.01 -6.41 14.99
CA ARG A 116 -11.51 -7.79 14.86
C ARG A 116 -10.07 -7.90 15.32
N GLU A 117 -9.20 -6.99 14.89
CA GLU A 117 -7.78 -6.99 15.30
C GLU A 117 -7.61 -6.83 16.82
N ILE A 118 -8.40 -5.96 17.47
CA ILE A 118 -8.36 -5.82 18.93
C ILE A 118 -8.79 -7.12 19.62
N THR A 119 -9.80 -7.80 19.09
CA THR A 119 -10.28 -9.07 19.66
C THR A 119 -9.21 -10.15 19.55
N GLU A 120 -8.57 -10.26 18.38
CA GLU A 120 -7.45 -11.18 18.15
C GLU A 120 -6.25 -10.88 19.07
N LEU A 121 -5.95 -9.59 19.32
CA LEU A 121 -4.93 -9.18 20.29
C LEU A 121 -5.30 -9.54 21.74
N ILE A 122 -6.56 -9.38 22.13
CA ILE A 122 -7.04 -9.77 23.46
C ILE A 122 -6.94 -11.30 23.62
N GLU A 123 -7.32 -12.06 22.60
CA GLU A 123 -7.19 -13.53 22.61
C GLU A 123 -5.73 -13.96 22.73
N ALA A 124 -4.82 -13.36 21.97
CA ALA A 124 -3.39 -13.61 22.07
C ALA A 124 -2.85 -13.28 23.47
N GLN A 125 -3.26 -12.15 24.05
CA GLN A 125 -2.88 -11.76 25.41
C GLN A 125 -3.42 -12.74 26.45
N ARG A 126 -4.68 -13.17 26.34
CA ARG A 126 -5.27 -14.17 27.23
C ARG A 126 -4.56 -15.51 27.12
N GLY A 127 -4.21 -15.94 25.91
CA GLY A 127 -3.37 -17.12 25.67
C GLY A 127 -2.03 -17.02 26.40
N TYR A 128 -1.35 -15.87 26.31
CA TYR A 128 -0.10 -15.62 27.02
C TYR A 128 -0.28 -15.63 28.55
N GLU A 129 -1.33 -14.99 29.07
CA GLU A 129 -1.65 -14.99 30.50
C GLU A 129 -1.94 -16.39 31.04
N LEU A 130 -2.70 -17.20 30.30
CA LEU A 130 -2.99 -18.58 30.65
C LEU A 130 -1.71 -19.43 30.65
N ASN A 131 -0.88 -19.31 29.61
CA ASN A 131 0.42 -20.01 29.54
C ASN A 131 1.32 -19.63 30.73
N SER A 132 1.38 -18.34 31.08
CA SER A 132 2.15 -17.85 32.22
C SER A 132 1.63 -18.39 33.56
N LYS A 133 0.31 -18.47 33.73
CA LYS A 133 -0.32 -19.06 34.93
C LYS A 133 -0.04 -20.56 35.04
N VAL A 134 -0.09 -21.30 33.93
CA VAL A 134 0.24 -22.74 33.90
C VAL A 134 1.70 -22.98 34.30
N ILE A 135 2.64 -22.16 33.79
CA ILE A 135 4.06 -22.22 34.18
C ILE A 135 4.19 -21.95 35.68
N THR A 136 3.58 -20.88 36.19
CA THR A 136 3.64 -20.52 37.62
C THR A 136 3.08 -21.64 38.52
N ALA A 137 1.95 -22.24 38.13
CA ALA A 137 1.35 -23.34 38.86
C ALA A 137 2.26 -24.58 38.87
N THR A 138 2.94 -24.85 37.76
CA THR A 138 3.92 -25.95 37.65
C THR A 138 5.13 -25.68 38.53
N ASP A 139 5.67 -24.45 38.54
CA ASP A 139 6.78 -24.05 39.41
C ASP A 139 6.42 -24.19 40.90
N GLN A 140 5.20 -23.80 41.29
CA GLN A 140 4.70 -23.96 42.65
C GLN A 140 4.58 -25.44 43.07
N MET A 141 4.14 -26.32 42.15
CA MET A 141 4.09 -27.76 42.41
C MET A 141 5.50 -28.36 42.55
N LEU A 142 6.44 -27.96 41.69
CA LEU A 142 7.84 -28.40 41.77
C LEU A 142 8.49 -27.97 43.09
N ALA A 143 8.30 -26.71 43.50
CA ALA A 143 8.81 -26.22 44.79
C ALA A 143 8.23 -27.01 45.97
N SER A 144 6.92 -27.29 45.95
CA SER A 144 6.26 -28.07 47.00
C SER A 144 6.80 -29.51 47.07
N MET A 145 7.06 -30.15 45.93
CA MET A 145 7.68 -31.49 45.89
C MET A 145 9.09 -31.50 46.47
N THR A 146 9.89 -30.46 46.23
CA THR A 146 11.25 -30.37 46.79
C THR A 146 11.26 -30.15 48.30
N GLN A 147 10.20 -29.57 48.89
CA GLN A 147 10.13 -29.25 50.30
C GLN A 147 9.61 -30.39 51.19
N VAL A 148 9.05 -31.46 50.61
CA VAL A 148 8.56 -32.66 51.31
C VAL A 148 9.70 -33.68 51.57
N ARG A 149 10.96 -33.23 51.63
CA ARG A 149 12.13 -34.05 51.97
C ARG A 149 12.68 -33.71 53.35
#